data_AF-A0A507DLY5-F1
#
_entry.id   AF-A0A507DLY5-F1
#
_cell.length_a   1.000
_cell.length_b   1.000
_cell.length_c   1.000
_cell.angle_alpha   90.00
_cell.angle_beta   90.00
_cell.angle_gamma   90.00
#
_symmetry.space_group_name_H-M   'P 1'
#
loop_
_entity.id
_entity.type
_entity.pdbx_description
1 polymer ?
#
loop_
_entity_poly.entity_id
_entity_poly.type
_entity_poly.pdbx_seq_one_letter_code
_entity_poly.pdbx_strand_id
1 'polypeptide(L)'
;MSPNEAIQHPLAALKNLEQYWSKIKQPEPTVYKVGTHVRTRVDKATFTKGHRGTFSNEVYKITHVFPPANDYHSHRYALEGIRSRVFTYKDIMETKDSVTIVQKKKKPLDRLQKQAQKELREMEVTAPLPTQLRSEKTRPNVKGIRPKGTFLHVEILQQK
;
A
#
# COMPACT_ATOMS: atom_id res chain seq x y z
N MET A 1 14.23 34.02 -41.23
CA MET A 1 15.09 35.16 -40.84
C MET A 1 16.51 34.70 -40.98
N SER A 2 17.35 35.46 -41.68
CA SER A 2 18.76 35.12 -41.85
C SER A 2 19.57 35.52 -40.59
N PRO A 3 20.75 34.93 -40.35
CA PRO A 3 21.58 35.28 -39.19
C PRO A 3 21.95 36.77 -39.14
N ASN A 4 22.23 37.38 -40.29
CA ASN A 4 22.60 38.80 -40.37
C ASN A 4 21.41 39.72 -40.04
N GLU A 5 20.21 39.39 -40.51
CA GLU A 5 18.98 40.10 -40.11
C GLU A 5 18.71 39.96 -38.61
N ALA A 6 19.02 38.81 -38.01
CA ALA A 6 18.80 38.58 -36.58
C ALA A 6 19.70 39.45 -35.70
N ILE A 7 20.94 39.72 -36.14
CA ILE A 7 21.86 40.63 -35.47
C ILE A 7 21.36 42.08 -35.58
N GLN A 8 20.85 42.48 -36.75
CA GLN A 8 20.35 43.84 -36.98
C GLN A 8 19.00 44.12 -36.28
N HIS A 9 18.16 43.09 -36.12
CA HIS A 9 16.84 43.19 -35.51
C HIS A 9 16.63 42.15 -34.40
N PRO A 10 17.31 42.29 -33.25
CA PRO A 10 17.32 41.28 -32.19
C PRO A 10 15.93 41.04 -31.58
N LEU A 11 15.11 42.09 -31.42
CA LEU A 11 13.73 41.94 -30.89
C LEU A 11 12.82 41.16 -31.84
N ALA A 12 12.97 41.34 -33.15
CA ALA A 12 12.21 40.58 -34.15
C ALA A 12 12.67 39.12 -34.20
N ALA A 13 13.97 38.87 -34.03
CA ALA A 13 14.52 37.53 -33.90
C ALA A 13 13.99 36.79 -32.67
N LEU A 14 13.90 37.47 -31.51
CA LEU A 14 13.33 36.90 -30.29
C LEU A 14 11.85 36.52 -30.48
N LYS A 15 11.03 37.40 -31.06
CA LYS A 15 9.62 37.08 -31.37
C LYS A 15 9.49 35.91 -32.35
N ASN A 16 10.34 35.84 -33.37
CA ASN A 16 10.37 34.72 -34.32
C ASN A 16 10.77 33.41 -33.63
N LEU A 17 11.72 33.44 -32.71
CA LEU A 17 12.07 32.28 -31.89
C LEU A 17 10.90 31.87 -31.00
N GLU A 18 10.25 32.79 -30.30
CA GLU A 18 9.05 32.50 -29.49
C GLU A 18 7.95 31.85 -30.34
N GLN A 19 7.70 32.34 -31.54
CA GLN A 19 6.75 31.75 -32.49
C GLN A 19 7.18 30.38 -33.02
N TYR A 20 8.48 30.18 -33.24
CA TYR A 20 9.01 28.88 -33.65
C TYR A 20 8.83 27.85 -32.54
N TRP A 21 9.17 28.21 -31.30
CA TRP A 21 8.97 27.38 -30.13
C TRP A 21 7.49 27.10 -29.88
N SER A 22 6.59 28.08 -30.09
CA SER A 22 5.15 27.85 -29.98
C SER A 22 4.60 26.92 -31.07
N LYS A 23 5.11 26.96 -32.30
CA LYS A 23 4.75 26.02 -33.37
C LYS A 23 5.24 24.59 -33.12
N ILE A 24 6.36 24.41 -32.42
CA ILE A 24 6.88 23.09 -32.02
C ILE A 24 6.09 22.49 -30.85
N LYS A 25 5.36 23.31 -30.08
CA LYS A 25 4.51 22.81 -29.02
C LYS A 25 3.47 21.88 -29.62
N GLN A 26 3.55 20.60 -29.28
CA GLN A 26 2.40 19.72 -29.36
C GLN A 26 1.55 20.03 -28.12
N PRO A 27 0.36 20.66 -28.28
CA PRO A 27 -0.55 20.82 -27.15
C PRO A 27 -0.85 19.46 -26.56
N GLU A 28 -0.98 19.38 -25.23
CA GLU A 28 -1.48 18.16 -24.60
C GLU A 28 -2.87 17.86 -25.18
N PRO A 29 -3.08 16.67 -25.76
CA PRO A 29 -4.34 16.39 -26.45
C PRO A 29 -5.52 16.33 -25.47
N THR A 30 -5.26 15.98 -24.20
CA THR A 30 -6.31 15.84 -23.17
C THR A 30 -5.74 16.11 -21.78
N VAL A 31 -6.48 16.87 -20.96
CA VAL A 31 -6.20 17.03 -19.52
C VAL A 31 -7.00 15.99 -18.76
N TYR A 32 -6.32 15.17 -17.95
CA TYR A 32 -6.99 14.16 -17.14
C TYR A 32 -7.74 14.78 -15.95
N LYS A 33 -8.89 14.21 -15.60
CA LYS A 33 -9.70 14.66 -14.46
C LYS A 33 -9.25 13.98 -13.18
N VAL A 34 -9.52 14.64 -12.05
CA VAL A 34 -9.38 14.00 -10.73
C VAL A 34 -10.29 12.77 -10.68
N GLY A 35 -9.74 11.65 -10.22
CA GLY A 35 -10.43 10.37 -10.16
C GLY A 35 -10.26 9.45 -11.37
N THR A 36 -9.64 9.92 -12.46
CA THR A 36 -9.28 9.08 -13.59
C THR A 36 -8.25 8.02 -13.19
N HIS A 37 -8.41 6.81 -13.73
CA HIS A 37 -7.49 5.68 -13.52
C HIS A 37 -6.38 5.70 -14.56
N VAL A 38 -5.14 5.61 -14.11
CA VAL A 38 -3.95 5.70 -14.97
C VAL A 38 -2.89 4.69 -14.59
N ARG A 39 -2.13 4.24 -15.58
CA ARG A 39 -0.88 3.49 -15.40
C ARG A 39 0.30 4.43 -15.59
N THR A 40 1.38 4.20 -14.85
CA THR A 40 2.60 5.01 -14.90
C THR A 40 3.64 4.41 -15.81
N ARG A 41 4.45 5.23 -16.47
CA ARG A 41 5.58 4.77 -17.27
C ARG A 41 6.67 4.23 -16.37
N VAL A 42 7.23 3.07 -16.72
CA VAL A 42 8.38 2.48 -16.04
C VAL A 42 9.65 2.96 -16.73
N ASP A 43 10.41 3.78 -16.03
CA ASP A 43 11.70 4.29 -16.50
C ASP A 43 12.74 3.17 -16.41
N LYS A 44 12.83 2.31 -17.42
CA LYS A 44 14.01 1.46 -17.62
C LYS A 44 15.09 2.28 -18.32
N ALA A 45 16.36 2.07 -17.97
CA ALA A 45 17.49 2.65 -18.69
C ALA A 45 17.41 2.20 -20.16
N THR A 46 17.10 3.12 -21.06
CA THR A 46 16.59 2.81 -22.41
C THR A 46 17.44 3.47 -23.47
N PHE A 47 18.64 2.92 -23.68
CA PHE A 47 19.49 3.19 -24.84
C PHE A 47 19.41 2.07 -25.89
N THR A 48 18.25 1.42 -26.04
CA THR A 48 18.04 0.41 -27.09
C THR A 48 17.12 0.96 -28.19
N LYS A 49 17.60 0.89 -29.44
CA LYS A 49 16.87 1.31 -30.64
C LYS A 49 15.57 0.51 -30.73
N GLY A 50 14.42 1.19 -30.70
CA GLY A 50 13.09 0.57 -30.81
C GLY A 50 12.36 0.31 -29.48
N HIS A 51 12.85 0.82 -28.34
CA HIS A 51 12.15 0.64 -27.07
C HIS A 51 10.80 1.39 -27.05
N ARG A 52 9.69 0.64 -27.02
CA ARG A 52 8.37 1.16 -26.61
C ARG A 52 8.35 1.23 -25.09
N GLY A 53 8.09 2.41 -24.54
CA GLY A 53 8.00 2.61 -23.09
C GLY A 53 7.00 1.64 -22.47
N THR A 54 7.46 0.85 -21.50
CA THR A 54 6.60 -0.07 -20.77
C THR A 54 5.86 0.67 -19.65
N PHE A 55 4.54 0.54 -19.59
CA PHE A 55 3.73 1.05 -18.47
C PHE A 55 3.64 0.02 -17.35
N SER A 56 3.41 0.50 -16.12
CA SER A 56 3.22 -0.33 -14.94
C SER A 56 1.98 -1.20 -15.09
N ASN A 57 2.01 -2.40 -14.49
CA ASN A 57 0.81 -3.21 -14.34
C ASN A 57 -0.13 -2.65 -13.28
N GLU A 58 0.41 -1.86 -12.35
CA GLU A 58 -0.36 -1.17 -11.32
C GLU A 58 -1.10 0.03 -11.92
N VAL A 59 -2.36 0.14 -11.52
CA VAL A 59 -3.32 1.18 -11.89
C VAL A 59 -3.53 2.06 -10.66
N TYR A 60 -3.27 3.35 -10.84
CA TYR A 60 -3.41 4.37 -9.81
C TYR A 60 -4.56 5.30 -10.15
N LYS A 61 -5.06 6.01 -9.15
CA LYS A 61 -6.07 7.06 -9.32
C LYS A 61 -5.43 8.43 -9.26
N ILE A 62 -5.81 9.34 -10.15
CA ILE A 62 -5.38 10.74 -10.05
C ILE A 62 -6.06 11.39 -8.84
N THR A 63 -5.27 11.92 -7.93
CA THR A 63 -5.75 12.62 -6.73
C THR A 63 -5.80 14.13 -6.94
N HIS A 64 -4.83 14.68 -7.66
CA HIS A 64 -4.74 16.10 -7.90
C HIS A 64 -4.14 16.41 -9.27
N VAL A 65 -4.63 17.49 -9.88
CA VAL A 65 -4.18 18.01 -11.17
C VAL A 65 -3.69 19.43 -10.93
N PHE A 66 -2.39 19.64 -11.04
CA PHE A 66 -1.79 20.96 -10.94
C PHE A 66 -1.83 21.62 -12.32
N PRO A 67 -2.35 22.85 -12.42
CA PRO A 67 -2.30 23.61 -13.67
C PRO A 67 -0.84 23.92 -14.02
N PRO A 68 -0.55 24.12 -15.31
CA PRO A 68 0.77 24.54 -15.74
C PRO A 68 1.09 25.92 -15.17
N ALA A 69 2.32 26.11 -14.68
CA ALA A 69 2.74 27.40 -14.14
C ALA A 69 2.80 28.49 -15.23
N ASN A 70 3.21 28.11 -16.44
CA ASN A 70 3.37 28.97 -17.61
C ASN A 70 2.91 28.21 -18.86
N ASP A 71 2.71 28.91 -19.98
CA ASP A 71 2.34 28.34 -21.29
C ASP A 71 3.32 27.29 -21.84
N TYR A 72 4.51 27.16 -21.26
CA TYR A 72 5.56 26.23 -21.65
C TYR A 72 5.58 24.95 -20.81
N HIS A 73 4.77 24.87 -19.76
CA HIS A 73 4.70 23.69 -18.91
C HIS A 73 3.42 22.91 -19.18
N SER A 74 3.50 21.60 -19.00
CA SER A 74 2.38 20.68 -19.01
C SER A 74 1.61 20.68 -17.69
N HIS A 75 0.39 20.15 -17.73
CA HIS A 75 -0.30 19.77 -16.49
C HIS A 75 0.51 18.71 -15.76
N ARG A 76 0.44 18.78 -14.43
CA ARG A 76 1.13 17.84 -13.55
C ARG A 76 0.11 17.08 -12.71
N TYR A 77 0.36 15.79 -12.50
CA TYR A 77 -0.61 14.86 -11.92
C TYR A 77 -0.02 14.20 -10.67
N ALA A 78 -0.75 14.26 -9.56
CA ALA A 78 -0.47 13.46 -8.37
C ALA A 78 -1.31 12.19 -8.38
N LEU A 79 -0.71 11.08 -7.98
CA LEU A 79 -1.34 9.76 -8.00
C LEU A 79 -1.53 9.21 -6.59
N GLU A 80 -2.63 8.50 -6.38
CA GLU A 80 -2.94 7.82 -5.14
C GLU A 80 -1.90 6.72 -4.88
N GLY A 81 -1.33 6.68 -3.67
CA GLY A 81 -0.28 5.73 -3.29
C GLY A 81 1.15 6.16 -3.58
N ILE A 82 1.38 7.19 -4.41
CA ILE A 82 2.72 7.72 -4.74
C ILE A 82 2.81 9.18 -4.27
N ARG A 83 3.31 9.39 -3.05
CA ARG A 83 3.27 10.72 -2.40
C ARG A 83 4.37 11.69 -2.84
N SER A 84 5.52 11.20 -3.27
CA SER A 84 6.72 12.03 -3.52
C SER A 84 6.94 12.40 -4.98
N ARG A 85 6.24 11.74 -5.92
CA ARG A 85 6.46 11.92 -7.36
C ARG A 85 5.22 12.55 -8.00
N VAL A 86 5.49 13.53 -8.85
CA VAL A 86 4.50 14.17 -9.70
C VAL A 86 4.77 13.75 -11.14
N PHE A 87 3.71 13.46 -11.89
CA PHE A 87 3.78 12.92 -13.24
C PHE A 87 3.33 13.95 -14.27
N THR A 88 3.88 13.88 -15.47
CA THR A 88 3.39 14.64 -16.63
C THR A 88 2.50 13.77 -17.51
N TYR A 89 1.78 14.37 -18.46
CA TYR A 89 0.95 13.61 -19.42
C TYR A 89 1.71 12.46 -20.10
N LYS A 90 2.99 12.66 -20.45
CA LYS A 90 3.80 11.64 -21.14
C LYS A 90 4.19 10.46 -20.25
N ASP A 91 4.05 10.61 -18.94
CA ASP A 91 4.42 9.59 -17.95
C ASP A 91 3.23 8.72 -17.55
N ILE A 92 2.02 9.06 -17.98
CA ILE A 92 0.79 8.38 -17.59
C ILE A 92 -0.03 7.97 -18.81
N MET A 93 -0.78 6.89 -18.67
CA MET A 93 -1.71 6.41 -19.68
C MET A 93 -3.03 6.07 -19.00
N GLU A 94 -4.12 6.65 -19.48
CA GLU A 94 -5.47 6.37 -18.99
C GLU A 94 -5.87 4.92 -19.28
N THR A 95 -6.54 4.31 -18.30
CA THR A 95 -6.99 2.93 -18.35
C THR A 95 -8.39 2.79 -17.77
N LYS A 96 -9.16 1.82 -18.27
CA LYS A 96 -10.50 1.50 -17.78
C LYS A 96 -10.50 0.57 -16.55
N ASP A 97 -9.35 0.00 -16.23
CA ASP A 97 -9.19 -0.94 -15.13
C ASP A 97 -9.36 -0.24 -13.78
N SER A 98 -9.79 -0.99 -12.76
CA SER A 98 -9.95 -0.48 -11.40
C SER A 98 -8.61 -0.26 -10.70
N VAL A 99 -8.59 0.63 -9.68
CA VAL A 99 -7.41 0.88 -8.85
C VAL A 99 -6.88 -0.44 -8.31
N THR A 100 -5.59 -0.69 -8.56
CA THR A 100 -4.93 -1.85 -7.98
C THR A 100 -4.71 -1.54 -6.51
N ILE A 101 -5.53 -2.14 -5.64
CA ILE A 101 -5.24 -2.15 -4.21
C ILE A 101 -3.92 -2.90 -4.07
N VAL A 102 -2.83 -2.17 -3.80
CA VAL A 102 -1.52 -2.77 -3.56
C VAL A 102 -1.62 -3.55 -2.25
N GLN A 103 -2.12 -4.78 -2.33
CA GLN A 103 -1.93 -5.76 -1.30
C GLN A 103 -0.43 -5.96 -1.24
N LYS A 104 0.23 -5.36 -0.23
CA LYS A 104 1.64 -5.62 0.04
C LYS A 104 1.77 -7.14 0.09
N LYS A 105 2.44 -7.72 -0.90
CA LYS A 105 2.72 -9.15 -0.92
C LYS A 105 3.35 -9.46 0.43
N LYS A 106 2.68 -10.27 1.25
CA LYS A 106 3.20 -10.67 2.55
C LYS A 106 4.54 -11.32 2.26
N LYS A 107 5.62 -10.72 2.78
CA LYS A 107 6.94 -11.32 2.67
C LYS A 107 6.84 -12.71 3.30
N PRO A 108 7.46 -13.75 2.70
CA PRO A 108 7.49 -15.05 3.34
C PRO A 108 8.12 -14.90 4.72
N LEU A 109 7.47 -15.47 5.74
CA LEU A 109 7.97 -15.45 7.12
C LEU A 109 9.29 -16.21 7.22
N ASP A 110 10.26 -15.61 7.90
CA ASP A 110 11.53 -16.25 8.22
C ASP A 110 11.32 -17.43 9.19
N ARG A 111 12.29 -18.37 9.26
CA ARG A 111 12.22 -19.55 10.13
C ARG A 111 12.03 -19.16 11.60
N LEU A 112 12.75 -18.14 12.07
CA LEU A 112 12.61 -17.62 13.44
C LEU A 112 11.24 -17.00 13.69
N GLN A 113 10.69 -16.28 12.71
CA GLN A 113 9.35 -15.68 12.81
C GLN A 113 8.26 -16.75 12.88
N LYS A 114 8.42 -17.86 12.14
CA LYS A 114 7.52 -19.01 12.22
C LYS A 114 7.59 -19.70 13.59
N GLN A 115 8.79 -19.83 14.15
CA GLN A 115 8.99 -20.42 15.47
C GLN A 115 8.34 -19.56 16.56
N ALA A 116 8.59 -18.26 16.57
CA ALA A 116 7.98 -17.35 17.53
C ALA A 116 6.44 -17.34 17.45
N GLN A 117 5.87 -17.44 16.25
CA GLN A 117 4.42 -17.58 16.08
C GLN A 117 3.87 -18.90 16.63
N LYS A 118 4.65 -19.98 16.54
CA LYS A 118 4.28 -21.27 17.09
C LYS A 118 4.28 -21.22 18.62
N GLU A 119 5.34 -20.68 19.22
CA GLU A 119 5.49 -20.51 20.67
C GLU A 119 4.38 -19.61 21.25
N LEU A 120 4.04 -18.49 20.61
CA LEU A 120 2.95 -17.61 21.05
C LEU A 120 1.58 -18.32 21.04
N ARG A 121 1.29 -19.13 20.01
CA ARG A 121 0.04 -19.92 19.95
C ARG A 121 0.00 -21.00 21.04
N GLU A 122 1.13 -21.61 21.35
CA GLU A 122 1.25 -22.59 22.44
C GLU A 122 1.05 -21.91 23.82
N MET A 123 1.47 -20.65 23.97
CA MET A 123 1.18 -19.84 25.16
C MET A 123 -0.30 -19.42 25.28
N GLU A 124 -0.97 -19.07 24.18
CA GLU A 124 -2.41 -18.76 24.19
C GLU A 124 -3.27 -19.95 24.62
N VAL A 125 -2.87 -21.18 24.25
CA VAL A 125 -3.57 -22.43 24.61
C VAL A 125 -3.36 -22.81 26.08
N THR A 126 -2.29 -22.33 26.71
CA THR A 126 -1.94 -22.64 28.11
C THR A 126 -2.42 -21.61 29.11
N ALA A 127 -3.01 -20.50 28.69
CA ALA A 127 -3.76 -19.63 29.59
C ALA A 127 -5.00 -20.40 30.08
N PRO A 128 -5.09 -20.81 31.37
CA PRO A 128 -6.29 -21.45 31.86
C PRO A 128 -7.43 -20.43 31.77
N LEU A 129 -8.42 -20.71 30.92
CA LEU A 129 -9.71 -20.04 30.99
C LEU A 129 -10.16 -20.10 32.45
N PRO A 130 -10.57 -18.99 33.09
CA PRO A 130 -11.07 -19.05 34.45
C PRO A 130 -12.23 -20.03 34.46
N THR A 131 -12.06 -21.09 35.25
CA THR A 131 -13.02 -22.17 35.41
C THR A 131 -14.35 -21.52 35.79
N GLN A 132 -15.30 -21.46 34.85
CA GLN A 132 -16.67 -21.12 35.19
C GLN A 132 -17.09 -22.15 36.23
N LEU A 133 -17.34 -21.69 37.46
CA LEU A 133 -17.90 -22.49 38.53
C LEU A 133 -19.20 -23.08 38.00
N ARG A 134 -19.15 -24.36 37.68
CA ARG A 134 -20.32 -25.19 37.41
C ARG A 134 -20.99 -25.50 38.75
N SER A 135 -21.38 -24.46 39.48
CA SER A 135 -22.26 -24.60 40.62
C SER A 135 -23.68 -24.74 40.09
N GLU A 136 -24.38 -25.72 40.66
CA GLU A 136 -25.83 -25.83 40.71
C GLU A 136 -26.53 -26.27 39.41
N LYS A 137 -26.52 -27.60 39.20
CA LYS A 137 -27.69 -28.34 38.72
C LYS A 137 -27.68 -29.76 39.29
N THR A 138 -28.36 -29.90 40.43
CA THR A 138 -29.22 -31.03 40.79
C THR A 138 -28.74 -32.45 40.38
N ARG A 139 -28.14 -33.17 41.35
CA ARG A 139 -28.24 -34.63 41.44
C ARG A 139 -28.84 -35.02 42.80
N PRO A 140 -30.12 -35.40 42.89
CA PRO A 140 -30.57 -36.33 43.91
C PRO A 140 -30.45 -37.77 43.36
N ASN A 141 -30.28 -38.74 44.27
CA ASN A 141 -30.14 -40.18 44.05
C ASN A 141 -28.79 -40.72 43.58
N VAL A 142 -27.91 -40.97 44.55
CA VAL A 142 -27.23 -42.27 44.64
C VAL A 142 -27.43 -42.80 46.06
N LYS A 143 -28.44 -43.67 46.23
CA LYS A 143 -28.57 -44.53 47.41
C LYS A 143 -27.45 -45.56 47.38
N GLY A 144 -26.62 -45.57 48.42
CA GLY A 144 -25.95 -46.76 48.94
C GLY A 144 -24.67 -47.22 48.24
N ILE A 145 -23.52 -46.83 48.79
CA ILE A 145 -22.40 -47.75 49.09
C ILE A 145 -21.75 -47.20 50.38
N ARG A 146 -21.83 -47.95 51.49
CA ARG A 146 -21.07 -47.67 52.73
C ARG A 146 -19.69 -48.34 52.61
N PRO A 147 -18.56 -47.63 52.79
CA PRO A 147 -17.29 -48.31 52.98
C PRO A 147 -17.23 -48.89 54.41
N LYS A 148 -17.06 -50.22 54.52
CA LYS A 148 -16.66 -50.89 55.76
C LYS A 148 -15.16 -50.68 55.94
N GLY A 149 -14.76 -49.93 56.96
CA GLY A 149 -13.36 -49.75 57.29
C GLY A 149 -13.21 -49.20 58.70
N THR A 150 -12.76 -50.06 59.61
CA THR A 150 -12.25 -49.71 60.94
C THR A 150 -11.02 -48.82 60.79
N PHE A 151 -11.13 -47.54 61.13
CA PHE A 151 -9.96 -46.70 61.34
C PHE A 151 -9.69 -46.58 62.84
N LEU A 152 -8.55 -47.12 63.25
CA LEU A 152 -7.96 -46.97 64.58
C LEU A 152 -7.88 -45.49 64.94
N HIS A 153 -8.53 -45.09 66.04
CA HIS A 153 -8.22 -43.82 66.71
C HIS A 153 -6.84 -43.95 67.35
N VAL A 154 -5.90 -43.12 66.92
CA VAL A 154 -4.66 -42.86 67.67
C VAL A 154 -4.81 -41.47 68.24
N GLU A 155 -4.96 -41.39 69.56
CA GLU A 155 -4.93 -40.12 70.30
C GLU A 155 -3.49 -39.60 70.30
N ILE A 156 -3.28 -38.39 69.79
CA ILE A 156 -2.02 -37.66 69.96
C ILE A 156 -2.19 -36.78 71.19
N LEU A 157 -1.49 -37.13 72.27
CA LEU A 157 -1.40 -36.31 73.48
C LEU A 157 -0.76 -34.96 73.13
N GLN A 158 -1.47 -33.87 73.42
CA GLN A 158 -0.92 -32.52 73.40
C GLN A 158 0.17 -32.40 74.46
N GLN A 159 1.39 -32.04 74.04
CA GLN A 159 2.44 -31.64 74.97
C GLN A 159 2.22 -30.19 75.39
N LYS A 160 2.42 -29.93 76.68
CA LYS A 160 2.32 -28.63 77.37
C LYS A 160 3.30 -27.59 76.82
#